data_AF-A0A959WRI8-F1
#
_entry.id   AF-A0A959WRI8-F1
#
_cell.length_a   1.000
_cell.length_b   1.000
_cell.length_c   1.000
_cell.angle_alpha   90.00
_cell.angle_beta   90.00
_cell.angle_gamma   90.00
#
_symmetry.space_group_name_H-M   'P 1'
#
loop_
_entity.id
_entity.type
_entity.pdbx_description
1 polymer ?
#
loop_
_entity_poly.entity_id
_entity_poly.type
_entity_poly.pdbx_seq_one_letter_code
_entity_poly.pdbx_strand_id
1 'polypeptide(L)'
;MSEAERADLRNPAHRPTADDIRALAGPSTPHFALQIRNRIAALIERLPADDPAHVEGQRQIARLNDLARHTGDPRGPGPSGPDPLAGP
;
A
#
# COMPACT_ATOMS: atom_id res chain seq x y z
N MET A 1 20.20 -13.61 2.63
CA MET A 1 18.99 -13.93 1.87
C MET A 1 19.02 -13.09 0.61
N SER A 2 19.06 -13.77 -0.53
CA SER A 2 19.68 -13.29 -1.77
C SER A 2 18.82 -12.32 -2.58
N GLU A 3 19.50 -11.35 -3.19
CA GLU A 3 18.98 -10.36 -4.15
C GLU A 3 18.33 -10.98 -5.40
N ALA A 4 18.57 -12.27 -5.64
CA ALA A 4 18.12 -13.02 -6.82
C ALA A 4 16.60 -13.27 -6.90
N GLU A 5 15.89 -13.38 -5.76
CA GLU A 5 14.46 -13.73 -5.76
C GLU A 5 13.55 -12.57 -6.22
N ARG A 6 14.08 -11.34 -6.26
CA ARG A 6 13.34 -10.15 -6.73
C ARG A 6 13.40 -9.94 -8.25
N ALA A 7 14.23 -10.71 -8.96
CA ALA A 7 14.42 -10.55 -10.40
C ALA A 7 13.23 -11.09 -11.22
N ASP A 8 12.57 -12.15 -10.75
CA ASP A 8 11.46 -12.79 -11.46
C ASP A 8 10.22 -11.89 -11.55
N LEU A 9 9.98 -11.05 -10.54
CA LEU A 9 8.96 -9.99 -10.56
C LEU A 9 9.27 -8.86 -11.56
N ARG A 10 10.45 -8.86 -12.18
CA ARG A 10 10.86 -7.90 -13.22
C ARG A 10 10.87 -8.51 -14.62
N ASN A 11 10.43 -9.77 -14.76
CA ASN A 11 10.24 -10.38 -16.06
C ASN A 11 8.96 -9.80 -16.71
N PRO A 12 9.05 -9.05 -17.82
CA PRO A 12 7.88 -8.50 -18.50
C PRO A 12 6.93 -9.56 -19.08
N ALA A 13 7.34 -10.84 -19.10
CA ALA A 13 6.50 -11.97 -19.49
C ALA A 13 5.68 -12.57 -18.33
N HIS A 14 5.99 -12.23 -17.06
CA HIS A 14 5.22 -12.73 -15.93
C HIS A 14 4.00 -11.84 -15.69
N ARG A 15 2.81 -12.41 -15.82
CA ARG A 15 1.57 -11.73 -15.48
C ARG A 15 1.51 -11.62 -13.95
N PRO A 16 1.51 -10.42 -13.37
CA PRO A 16 1.45 -10.28 -11.92
C PRO A 16 0.14 -10.85 -11.39
N THR A 17 0.22 -11.65 -10.34
CA THR A 17 -0.92 -12.24 -9.65
C THR A 17 -1.35 -11.39 -8.45
N ALA A 18 -2.55 -11.64 -7.92
CA ALA A 18 -3.00 -10.97 -6.71
C ALA A 18 -2.06 -11.24 -5.51
N ASP A 19 -1.43 -12.41 -5.44
CA ASP A 19 -0.44 -12.73 -4.41
C ASP A 19 0.86 -11.93 -4.59
N ASP A 20 1.32 -11.72 -5.83
CA ASP A 20 2.49 -10.87 -6.09
C ASP A 20 2.24 -9.42 -5.65
N ILE A 21 1.03 -8.91 -5.91
CA ILE A 21 0.62 -7.57 -5.45
C ILE A 21 0.62 -7.50 -3.93
N ARG A 22 0.08 -8.52 -3.23
CA ARG A 22 0.13 -8.61 -1.76
C ARG A 22 1.55 -8.70 -1.24
N ALA A 23 2.40 -9.50 -1.86
CA ALA A 23 3.80 -9.66 -1.48
C ALA A 23 4.58 -8.35 -1.68
N LEU A 24 4.26 -7.58 -2.72
CA LEU A 24 4.85 -6.27 -2.98
C LEU A 24 4.42 -5.23 -1.93
N ALA A 25 3.16 -5.28 -1.47
CA ALA A 25 2.62 -4.38 -0.45
C ALA A 25 2.92 -4.80 1.00
N GLY A 26 3.17 -6.09 1.26
CA GLY A 26 3.38 -6.66 2.59
C GLY A 26 4.52 -6.02 3.40
N PRO A 27 5.74 -5.84 2.86
CA PRO A 27 6.87 -5.27 3.58
C PRO A 27 6.90 -3.72 3.54
N SER A 28 5.78 -3.05 3.25
CA SER A 28 5.77 -1.60 3.06
C SER A 28 6.04 -0.86 4.38
N THR A 29 7.23 -0.29 4.52
CA THR A 29 7.40 0.81 5.46
C THR A 29 6.72 2.05 4.88
N PRO A 30 6.21 2.95 5.73
CA PRO A 30 5.51 4.11 5.24
C PRO A 30 6.23 5.00 4.24
N HIS A 31 7.55 5.14 4.39
CA HIS A 31 8.37 5.95 3.48
C HIS A 31 8.32 5.41 2.04
N PHE A 32 8.20 4.09 1.89
CA PHE A 32 8.11 3.44 0.59
C PHE A 32 6.67 3.27 0.09
N ALA A 33 5.66 3.63 0.88
CA ALA A 33 4.26 3.41 0.51
C ALA A 33 3.89 4.06 -0.82
N LEU A 34 4.33 5.30 -1.05
CA LEU A 34 4.09 6.01 -2.32
C LEU A 34 4.86 5.39 -3.51
N GLN A 35 6.09 4.91 -3.28
CA GLN A 35 6.87 4.24 -4.32
C GLN A 35 6.24 2.90 -4.71
N ILE A 36 5.79 2.11 -3.73
CA ILE A 36 5.11 0.84 -3.95
C ILE A 36 3.77 1.08 -4.65
N ARG A 37 3.02 2.12 -4.24
CA ARG A 37 1.76 2.53 -4.89
C ARG A 37 1.95 2.81 -6.38
N ASN A 38 2.98 3.57 -6.74
CA ASN A 38 3.26 3.87 -8.15
C ASN A 38 3.66 2.61 -8.94
N ARG A 39 4.42 1.69 -8.32
CA ARG A 39 4.77 0.41 -8.95
C ARG A 39 3.54 -0.47 -9.19
N ILE A 40 2.64 -0.58 -8.21
CA ILE A 40 1.38 -1.34 -8.35
C ILE A 40 0.52 -0.74 -9.45
N ALA A 41 0.38 0.59 -9.50
CA ALA A 41 -0.40 1.27 -10.54
C ALA A 41 0.08 0.92 -11.95
N ALA A 42 1.40 0.94 -12.19
CA ALA A 42 1.98 0.58 -13.48
C ALA A 42 1.79 -0.91 -13.85
N LEU A 43 1.72 -1.81 -12.86
CA LEU A 43 1.46 -3.23 -13.10
C LEU A 43 0.01 -3.47 -13.50
N ILE A 44 -0.95 -2.86 -12.77
CA ILE A 44 -2.37 -3.09 -13.03
C ILE A 44 -2.90 -2.36 -14.25
N GLU A 45 -2.32 -1.23 -14.65
CA GLU A 45 -2.73 -0.48 -15.86
C GLU A 45 -2.65 -1.33 -17.15
N ARG A 46 -1.81 -2.37 -17.13
CA ARG A 46 -1.64 -3.32 -18.25
C ARG A 46 -2.59 -4.51 -18.19
N LEU A 47 -3.44 -4.61 -17.16
CA LEU A 47 -4.35 -5.72 -16.92
C LEU A 47 -5.80 -5.33 -17.23
N PRO A 48 -6.65 -6.30 -17.63
CA PRO A 48 -8.09 -6.11 -17.66
C PRO A 48 -8.67 -5.71 -16.31
N ALA A 49 -9.76 -4.94 -16.30
CA ALA A 49 -10.39 -4.48 -15.06
C ALA A 49 -11.01 -5.62 -14.23
N ASP A 50 -11.34 -6.76 -14.84
CA ASP A 50 -11.86 -7.96 -14.16
C ASP A 50 -10.75 -8.84 -13.57
N ASP A 51 -9.49 -8.51 -13.84
CA ASP A 51 -8.37 -9.33 -13.41
C ASP A 51 -8.24 -9.29 -11.88
N PRO A 52 -8.08 -10.44 -11.21
CA PRO A 52 -7.92 -10.47 -9.76
C PRO A 52 -6.73 -9.64 -9.27
N ALA A 53 -5.64 -9.53 -10.03
CA ALA A 53 -4.52 -8.68 -9.69
C ALA A 53 -4.82 -7.19 -9.88
N HIS A 54 -5.67 -6.82 -10.85
CA HIS A 54 -6.15 -5.44 -10.99
C HIS A 54 -7.01 -5.02 -9.79
N VAL A 55 -7.97 -5.86 -9.41
CA VAL A 55 -8.83 -5.62 -8.24
C VAL A 55 -8.02 -5.52 -6.95
N GLU A 56 -7.07 -6.43 -6.74
CA GLU A 56 -6.21 -6.41 -5.56
C GLU A 56 -5.28 -5.19 -5.56
N GLY A 57 -4.71 -4.82 -6.71
CA GLY A 57 -3.84 -3.66 -6.82
C GLY A 57 -4.56 -2.36 -6.48
N GLN A 58 -5.81 -2.19 -6.92
CA GLN A 58 -6.61 -1.03 -6.54
C GLN A 58 -6.85 -0.96 -5.02
N ARG A 59 -7.10 -2.09 -4.36
CA ARG A 59 -7.23 -2.16 -2.89
C ARG A 59 -5.93 -1.77 -2.18
N GLN A 60 -4.80 -2.30 -2.63
CA GLN A 60 -3.49 -1.98 -2.04
C GLN A 60 -3.08 -0.52 -2.30
N ILE A 61 -3.38 0.05 -3.47
CA ILE A 61 -3.14 1.48 -3.76
C ILE A 61 -3.87 2.37 -2.75
N ALA A 62 -5.14 2.08 -2.46
CA ALA A 62 -5.91 2.83 -1.47
C ALA A 62 -5.27 2.73 -0.07
N ARG A 63 -4.88 1.52 0.34
CA ARG A 63 -4.20 1.28 1.63
C ARG A 63 -2.85 2.01 1.73
N LEU A 64 -2.04 1.98 0.67
CA LEU A 64 -0.73 2.61 0.66
C LEU A 64 -0.82 4.15 0.65
N ASN A 65 -1.83 4.70 -0.04
CA ASN A 65 -2.13 6.13 0.03
C ASN A 65 -2.51 6.55 1.45
N ASP A 66 -3.29 5.73 2.15
CA ASP A 66 -3.68 5.97 3.54
C ASP A 66 -2.48 5.87 4.49
N LEU A 67 -1.66 4.83 4.36
CA LEU A 67 -0.43 4.65 5.14
C LEU A 67 0.54 5.82 4.97
N ALA A 68 0.69 6.33 3.75
CA ALA A 68 1.54 7.47 3.45
C ALA A 68 1.05 8.76 4.14
N ARG A 69 -0.28 8.96 4.24
CA ARG A 69 -0.89 10.11 4.93
C ARG A 69 -0.64 10.07 6.43
N HIS A 70 -0.80 8.91 7.06
CA HIS A 70 -0.69 8.74 8.51
C HIS A 70 0.74 8.79 9.06
N THR A 71 1.75 8.78 8.20
CA THR A 71 3.16 8.78 8.64
C THR A 71 3.74 10.18 8.77
N GLY A 72 3.05 11.18 8.22
CA GLY A 72 3.38 12.59 8.39
C GLY A 72 2.72 13.27 9.58
N ASP A 73 1.79 12.61 10.30
CA ASP A 73 1.10 13.23 11.43
C ASP A 73 1.52 12.59 12.77
N PRO A 74 2.40 13.24 13.56
CA PRO A 74 2.60 12.89 14.96
C PRO A 74 1.41 13.29 15.83
N ARG A 75 0.30 13.78 15.26
CA ARG A 75 -0.98 13.82 15.96
C ARG A 75 -1.60 12.44 15.86
N GLY A 76 -1.23 11.58 16.80
CA GLY A 76 -2.21 10.62 17.31
C GLY A 76 -3.52 11.35 17.66
N PRO A 77 -4.63 10.66 17.89
CA PRO A 77 -5.74 11.30 18.61
C PRO A 77 -5.12 11.85 19.90
N GLY A 78 -4.90 13.18 19.95
CA GLY A 78 -4.40 13.84 21.14
C GLY A 78 -5.30 13.43 22.30
N PRO A 79 -4.76 13.26 23.52
CA PRO A 79 -5.57 12.87 24.66
C PRO A 79 -6.80 13.77 24.66
N SER A 80 -7.98 13.16 24.60
CA SER A 80 -9.26 13.83 24.72
C SER A 80 -9.12 14.77 25.91
N GLY A 81 -8.98 16.07 25.63
CA GLY A 81 -8.86 17.07 26.69
C GLY A 81 -10.09 16.92 27.58
N PRO A 82 -9.96 16.99 28.91
CA PRO A 82 -11.11 16.86 29.78
C PRO A 82 -12.13 17.93 29.38
N ASP A 83 -13.35 17.48 29.07
CA ASP A 83 -14.52 18.31 28.78
C ASP A 83 -14.68 19.33 29.92
N PRO A 84 -14.53 20.65 29.70
CA PRO A 84 -14.60 21.63 30.78
C PRO A 84 -16.04 21.97 31.23
N LEU A 85 -17.01 21.07 30.99
CA LEU A 85 -18.44 21.33 31.22
C LEU A 85 -19.15 20.29 32.09
N ALA A 86 -18.42 19.58 32.95
CA ALA A 86 -19.02 18.88 34.09
C ALA A 86 -18.94 19.74 35.35
N GLY A 87 -19.79 20.77 35.42
CA GLY A 87 -20.12 21.44 36.68
C GLY A 87 -21.39 20.82 37.30
N PRO A 88 -21.49 20.69 38.63
CA PRO A 88 -22.79 20.56 39.29
C PRO A 88 -23.54 21.89 39.33
#